data_AF-A0A7Y9E4Z5-F1
#
_entry.id   AF-A0A7Y9E4Z5-F1
#
_cell.length_a   1.000
_cell.length_b   1.000
_cell.length_c   1.000
_cell.angle_alpha   90.00
_cell.angle_beta   90.00
_cell.angle_gamma   90.00
#
_symmetry.space_group_name_H-M   'P 1'
#
loop_
_entity.id
_entity.type
_entity.pdbx_description
1 polymer ?
#
loop_
_entity_poly.entity_id
_entity_poly.type
_entity_poly.pdbx_seq_one_letter_code
_entity_poly.pdbx_strand_id
1 'polypeptide(L)'
;MSEVLVVVDHVDGAVRKPTYELLTIAGRLGEPSAVFFGPAEKAGEVAEKVKKYGAQKVYAVDDAQIKGYLVAPKAEALQQLAEKTSPAAILITSSYEGKEIAGRLAIKLESGLITDAVDVEADGDTPVTTQSVFAGNYTVKAKVTKGTPIITVKPNAASPEEADGAGTVEEFAATVSDAAKRAQIVASQPRKASGRPELTEAAIVVSGGRGTGGNFEPVEGLADALGAAVGASRAAVDSGWMPHSFQVGQTGKTVSPQLYVANGISGAIQHRAGMQTSKTIVAVNKDEEAPIFELVDFGVVGDLHKVLPALTEEVTRRKN
;
A
#
# COMPACT_ATOMS: atom_id res chain seq x y z
N MET A 1 -5.85 15.96 -21.29
CA MET A 1 -5.29 14.60 -21.54
C MET A 1 -6.40 13.60 -21.27
N SER A 2 -6.21 12.29 -21.53
CA SER A 2 -7.19 11.29 -21.12
C SER A 2 -7.27 11.22 -19.59
N GLU A 3 -8.48 11.06 -19.06
CA GLU A 3 -8.71 11.00 -17.61
C GLU A 3 -8.19 9.69 -17.02
N VAL A 4 -7.57 9.75 -15.85
CA VAL A 4 -7.10 8.58 -15.08
C VAL A 4 -7.75 8.63 -13.70
N LEU A 5 -8.57 7.62 -13.39
CA LEU A 5 -9.27 7.56 -12.12
C LEU A 5 -8.35 6.98 -11.03
N VAL A 6 -8.30 7.65 -9.89
CA VAL A 6 -7.56 7.21 -8.70
C VAL A 6 -8.54 7.04 -7.56
N VAL A 7 -8.68 5.82 -7.04
CA VAL A 7 -9.50 5.59 -5.84
C VAL A 7 -8.79 6.13 -4.61
N VAL A 8 -9.45 7.03 -3.88
CA VAL A 8 -8.92 7.63 -2.66
C VAL A 8 -8.93 6.60 -1.53
N ASP A 9 -7.75 6.27 -1.01
CA ASP A 9 -7.58 5.55 0.24
C ASP A 9 -7.64 6.55 1.41
N HIS A 10 -8.56 6.33 2.34
CA HIS A 10 -8.77 7.21 3.49
C HIS A 10 -9.36 6.47 4.68
N VAL A 11 -9.26 7.11 5.85
CA VAL A 11 -10.04 6.76 7.05
C VAL A 11 -10.84 8.00 7.45
N ASP A 12 -12.17 7.93 7.38
CA ASP A 12 -13.06 9.03 7.78
C ASP A 12 -12.72 10.39 7.12
N GLY A 13 -12.38 10.37 5.82
CA GLY A 13 -11.94 11.55 5.05
C GLY A 13 -10.47 11.95 5.22
N ALA A 14 -9.73 11.34 6.15
CA ALA A 14 -8.29 11.49 6.25
C ALA A 14 -7.60 10.68 5.15
N VAL A 15 -7.26 11.36 4.05
CA VAL A 15 -6.55 10.79 2.90
C VAL A 15 -5.18 10.24 3.32
N ARG A 16 -4.89 9.01 2.90
CA ARG A 16 -3.61 8.35 3.17
C ARG A 16 -2.60 8.58 2.05
N LYS A 17 -1.33 8.45 2.40
CA LYS A 17 -0.17 8.64 1.50
C LYS A 17 -0.28 7.88 0.17
N PRO A 18 -0.73 6.60 0.11
CA PRO A 18 -0.83 5.87 -1.15
C PRO A 18 -1.70 6.56 -2.21
N THR A 19 -2.71 7.34 -1.79
CA THR A 19 -3.51 8.14 -2.74
C THR A 19 -2.64 9.16 -3.48
N TYR A 20 -1.74 9.86 -2.79
CA TYR A 20 -0.87 10.87 -3.40
C TYR A 20 0.17 10.25 -4.33
N GLU A 21 0.66 9.06 -3.98
CA GLU A 21 1.54 8.26 -4.83
C GLU A 21 0.83 7.86 -6.13
N LEU A 22 -0.42 7.40 -6.02
CA LEU A 22 -1.25 7.05 -7.17
C LEU A 22 -1.58 8.25 -8.06
N LEU A 23 -1.84 9.42 -7.47
CA LEU A 23 -2.07 10.65 -8.24
C LEU A 23 -0.81 11.07 -9.02
N THR A 24 0.36 10.94 -8.39
CA THR A 24 1.66 11.17 -9.07
C THR A 24 1.82 10.21 -10.25
N ILE A 25 1.52 8.92 -10.05
CA ILE A 25 1.58 7.91 -11.11
C ILE A 25 0.54 8.21 -12.21
N ALA A 26 -0.68 8.61 -11.84
CA ALA A 26 -1.73 8.98 -12.79
C ALA A 26 -1.31 10.15 -13.68
N GLY A 27 -0.58 11.13 -13.13
CA GLY A 27 -0.05 12.26 -13.88
C GLY A 27 0.94 11.86 -14.98
N ARG A 28 1.59 10.69 -14.87
CA ARG A 28 2.45 10.14 -15.93
C ARG A 28 1.64 9.57 -17.09
N LEU A 29 0.39 9.16 -16.83
CA LEU A 29 -0.49 8.48 -17.77
C LEU A 29 -1.50 9.42 -18.43
N GLY A 30 -1.85 10.51 -17.77
CA GLY A 30 -2.86 11.45 -18.23
C GLY A 30 -3.27 12.44 -17.15
N GLU A 31 -4.55 12.81 -17.14
CA GLU A 31 -5.11 13.79 -16.22
C GLU A 31 -5.74 13.10 -14.99
N PRO A 32 -5.20 13.28 -13.77
CA PRO A 32 -5.72 12.58 -12.59
C PRO A 32 -7.09 13.10 -12.15
N SER A 33 -7.99 12.18 -11.85
CA SER A 33 -9.26 12.43 -11.16
C SER A 33 -9.41 11.50 -9.97
N ALA A 34 -9.72 12.05 -8.81
CA ALA A 34 -9.90 11.28 -7.58
C ALA A 34 -11.33 10.74 -7.48
N VAL A 35 -11.49 9.52 -6.99
CA VAL A 35 -12.79 8.92 -6.66
C VAL A 35 -12.85 8.71 -5.16
N PHE A 36 -13.71 9.48 -4.49
CA PHE A 36 -13.86 9.49 -3.04
C PHE A 36 -15.15 8.77 -2.63
N PHE A 37 -15.02 7.73 -1.81
CA PHE A 37 -16.14 6.96 -1.25
C PHE A 37 -16.32 7.29 0.24
N GLY A 38 -17.10 8.30 0.56
CA GLY A 38 -17.24 8.77 1.93
C GLY A 38 -18.36 9.78 2.11
N PRO A 39 -18.51 10.31 3.33
CA PRO A 39 -19.53 11.31 3.62
C PRO A 39 -19.36 12.54 2.74
N ALA A 40 -20.45 13.02 2.13
CA ALA A 40 -20.41 14.11 1.14
C ALA A 40 -19.78 15.40 1.71
N GLU A 41 -19.97 15.68 3.00
CA GLU A 41 -19.40 16.84 3.69
C GLU A 41 -17.87 16.83 3.76
N LYS A 42 -17.23 15.66 3.58
CA LYS A 42 -15.77 15.52 3.54
C LYS A 42 -15.18 15.73 2.15
N ALA A 43 -15.99 15.76 1.10
CA ALA A 43 -15.51 15.85 -0.28
C ALA A 43 -14.65 17.09 -0.53
N GLY A 44 -15.03 18.25 0.01
CA GLY A 44 -14.25 19.50 -0.11
C GLY A 44 -12.88 19.41 0.59
N GLU A 45 -12.82 18.81 1.79
CA GLU A 45 -11.56 18.62 2.52
C GLU A 45 -10.62 17.66 1.77
N VAL A 46 -11.17 16.59 1.19
CA VAL A 46 -10.43 15.64 0.37
C VAL A 46 -9.90 16.33 -0.89
N ALA A 47 -10.75 17.11 -1.57
CA ALA A 47 -10.38 17.87 -2.77
C ALA A 47 -9.19 18.81 -2.55
N GLU A 48 -9.18 19.57 -1.47
CA GLU A 48 -8.06 20.45 -1.11
C GLU A 48 -6.74 19.71 -0.90
N LYS A 49 -6.80 18.44 -0.45
CA LYS A 49 -5.61 17.60 -0.27
C LYS A 49 -5.15 16.99 -1.59
N VAL A 50 -6.06 16.40 -2.38
CA VAL A 50 -5.67 15.67 -3.60
C VAL A 50 -5.32 16.59 -4.75
N LYS A 51 -5.87 17.81 -4.80
CA LYS A 51 -5.56 18.78 -5.86
C LYS A 51 -4.10 19.22 -5.86
N LYS A 52 -3.42 19.18 -4.70
CA LYS A 52 -1.98 19.48 -4.58
C LYS A 52 -1.08 18.46 -5.27
N TYR A 53 -1.64 17.31 -5.64
CA TYR A 53 -0.96 16.22 -6.32
C TYR A 53 -1.56 15.99 -7.71
N GLY A 54 -2.12 17.04 -8.33
CA GLY A 54 -2.57 17.02 -9.72
C GLY A 54 -4.02 16.57 -9.97
N ALA A 55 -4.81 16.26 -8.93
CA ALA A 55 -6.22 15.90 -9.13
C ALA A 55 -7.05 17.07 -9.67
N GLN A 56 -7.56 16.93 -10.90
CA GLN A 56 -8.42 17.94 -11.53
C GLN A 56 -9.85 17.87 -11.01
N LYS A 57 -10.36 16.66 -10.83
CA LYS A 57 -11.70 16.39 -10.31
C LYS A 57 -11.67 15.50 -9.09
N VAL A 58 -12.71 15.62 -8.27
CA VAL A 58 -13.04 14.67 -7.21
C VAL A 58 -14.47 14.20 -7.40
N TYR A 59 -14.65 12.98 -7.89
CA TYR A 59 -15.94 12.32 -7.91
C TYR A 59 -16.29 11.88 -6.49
N ALA A 60 -17.21 12.61 -5.86
CA ALA A 60 -17.70 12.32 -4.52
C ALA A 60 -18.88 11.34 -4.62
N VAL A 61 -18.66 10.12 -4.15
CA VAL A 61 -19.69 9.09 -4.02
C VAL A 61 -20.08 9.00 -2.55
N ASP A 62 -21.29 9.43 -2.25
CA ASP A 62 -21.85 9.39 -0.90
C ASP A 62 -21.85 7.95 -0.36
N ASP A 63 -21.32 7.76 0.85
CA ASP A 63 -21.23 6.46 1.47
C ASP A 63 -22.55 5.97 2.08
N ALA A 64 -23.63 6.73 2.08
CA ALA A 64 -24.93 6.30 2.60
C ALA A 64 -25.43 4.96 2.00
N GLN A 65 -25.09 4.68 0.73
CA GLN A 65 -25.45 3.42 0.06
C GLN A 65 -24.34 2.35 0.09
N ILE A 66 -23.16 2.69 0.60
CA ILE A 66 -21.93 1.87 0.55
C ILE A 66 -21.53 1.41 1.96
N LYS A 67 -21.64 2.31 2.93
CA LYS A 67 -21.32 2.10 4.33
C LYS A 67 -22.15 0.96 4.90
N GLY A 68 -21.50 0.09 5.66
CA GLY A 68 -22.13 -1.10 6.23
C GLY A 68 -22.15 -2.31 5.31
N TYR A 69 -21.66 -2.19 4.08
CA TYR A 69 -21.46 -3.32 3.16
C TYR A 69 -19.97 -3.55 2.89
N LEU A 70 -19.62 -4.74 2.40
CA LEU A 70 -18.27 -5.01 1.86
C LEU A 70 -18.07 -4.27 0.52
N VAL A 71 -17.08 -4.67 -0.27
CA VAL A 71 -16.58 -3.88 -1.42
C VAL A 71 -17.49 -3.80 -2.65
N ALA A 72 -18.54 -4.62 -2.73
CA ALA A 72 -19.32 -4.75 -3.97
C ALA A 72 -20.01 -3.44 -4.42
N PRO A 73 -20.60 -2.62 -3.52
CA PRO A 73 -21.13 -1.30 -3.88
C PRO A 73 -20.08 -0.35 -4.46
N LYS A 74 -18.85 -0.34 -3.92
CA LYS A 74 -17.75 0.48 -4.47
C LYS A 74 -17.39 0.06 -5.89
N ALA A 75 -17.35 -1.25 -6.17
CA ALA A 75 -17.11 -1.75 -7.52
C ALA A 75 -18.22 -1.38 -8.52
N GLU A 76 -19.49 -1.32 -8.08
CA GLU A 76 -20.62 -0.86 -8.93
C GLU A 76 -20.58 0.63 -9.23
N ALA A 77 -20.21 1.44 -8.24
CA ALA A 77 -20.02 2.87 -8.44
C ALA A 77 -18.85 3.15 -9.41
N LEU A 78 -17.73 2.45 -9.25
CA LEU A 78 -16.60 2.55 -10.18
C LEU A 78 -16.95 2.09 -11.60
N GLN A 79 -17.75 1.03 -11.73
CA GLN A 79 -18.24 0.58 -13.04
C GLN A 79 -19.01 1.70 -13.75
N GLN A 80 -20.01 2.28 -13.09
CA GLN A 80 -20.82 3.36 -13.67
C GLN A 80 -19.98 4.59 -14.02
N LEU A 81 -19.03 4.94 -13.17
CA LEU A 81 -18.15 6.07 -13.41
C LEU A 81 -17.22 5.80 -14.60
N ALA A 82 -16.65 4.60 -14.71
CA ALA A 82 -15.80 4.20 -15.83
C ALA A 82 -16.58 4.17 -17.15
N GLU A 83 -17.81 3.69 -17.16
CA GLU A 83 -18.69 3.72 -18.33
C GLU A 83 -19.02 5.15 -18.78
N LYS A 84 -19.21 6.07 -17.82
CA LYS A 84 -19.49 7.50 -18.10
C LYS A 84 -18.28 8.27 -18.62
N THR A 85 -17.09 7.98 -18.09
CA THR A 85 -15.88 8.80 -18.31
C THR A 85 -14.90 8.18 -19.32
N SER A 86 -14.99 6.86 -19.56
CA SER A 86 -14.06 6.11 -20.42
C SER A 86 -12.59 6.42 -20.11
N PRO A 87 -12.12 6.21 -18.87
CA PRO A 87 -10.79 6.65 -18.45
C PRO A 87 -9.70 5.79 -19.09
N ALA A 88 -8.50 6.35 -19.23
CA ALA A 88 -7.32 5.66 -19.73
C ALA A 88 -6.80 4.57 -18.78
N ALA A 89 -7.03 4.74 -17.47
CA ALA A 89 -6.75 3.74 -16.46
C ALA A 89 -7.55 4.01 -15.17
N ILE A 90 -7.68 2.97 -14.35
CA ILE A 90 -8.20 3.04 -12.99
C ILE A 90 -7.14 2.51 -12.04
N LEU A 91 -6.59 3.39 -11.21
CA LEU A 91 -5.55 3.07 -10.24
C LEU A 91 -6.15 2.93 -8.83
N ILE A 92 -5.77 1.85 -8.15
CA ILE A 92 -6.28 1.50 -6.82
C ILE A 92 -5.09 1.09 -5.95
N THR A 93 -5.07 1.46 -4.67
CA THR A 93 -4.03 0.98 -3.76
C THR A 93 -4.16 -0.54 -3.60
N SER A 94 -3.04 -1.27 -3.66
CA SER A 94 -3.00 -2.74 -3.60
C SER A 94 -3.17 -3.29 -2.19
N SER A 95 -4.26 -2.90 -1.52
CA SER A 95 -4.70 -3.43 -0.23
C SER A 95 -5.61 -4.65 -0.42
N TYR A 96 -5.96 -5.35 0.66
CA TYR A 96 -6.95 -6.43 0.60
C TYR A 96 -8.28 -5.93 0.01
N GLU A 97 -8.75 -4.77 0.48
CA GLU A 97 -9.97 -4.15 -0.03
C GLU A 97 -9.81 -3.74 -1.49
N GLY A 98 -8.72 -3.05 -1.83
CA GLY A 98 -8.46 -2.55 -3.17
C GLY A 98 -8.37 -3.65 -4.23
N LYS A 99 -7.73 -4.79 -3.92
CA LYS A 99 -7.69 -5.95 -4.81
C LYS A 99 -9.06 -6.59 -5.01
N GLU A 100 -9.88 -6.64 -3.97
CA GLU A 100 -11.24 -7.17 -4.09
C GLU A 100 -12.14 -6.24 -4.93
N ILE A 101 -12.04 -4.92 -4.73
CA ILE A 101 -12.70 -3.92 -5.58
C ILE A 101 -12.27 -4.12 -7.04
N ALA A 102 -10.96 -4.16 -7.28
CA ALA A 102 -10.38 -4.27 -8.63
C ALA A 102 -10.80 -5.55 -9.35
N GLY A 103 -10.79 -6.70 -8.65
CA GLY A 103 -11.24 -7.99 -9.19
C GLY A 103 -12.70 -7.98 -9.63
N ARG A 104 -13.59 -7.41 -8.80
CA ARG A 104 -15.01 -7.28 -9.14
C ARG A 104 -15.24 -6.31 -10.28
N LEU A 105 -14.54 -5.18 -10.28
CA LEU A 105 -14.63 -4.16 -11.32
C LEU A 105 -14.18 -4.70 -12.69
N ALA A 106 -13.09 -5.48 -12.73
CA ALA A 106 -12.57 -6.09 -13.95
C ALA A 106 -13.59 -7.02 -14.62
N ILE A 107 -14.31 -7.82 -13.83
CA ILE A 107 -15.39 -8.67 -14.34
C ILE A 107 -16.54 -7.81 -14.88
N LYS A 108 -16.96 -6.78 -14.14
CA LYS A 108 -18.07 -5.90 -14.51
C LYS A 108 -17.82 -5.12 -15.81
N LEU A 109 -16.60 -4.65 -16.02
CA LEU A 109 -16.18 -3.92 -17.21
C LEU A 109 -15.62 -4.81 -18.32
N GLU A 110 -15.62 -6.14 -18.13
CA GLU A 110 -14.91 -7.11 -18.98
C GLU A 110 -13.47 -6.69 -19.35
N SER A 111 -12.77 -6.07 -18.41
CA SER A 111 -11.46 -5.45 -18.62
C SER A 111 -10.32 -6.25 -17.98
N GLY A 112 -9.09 -6.02 -18.45
CA GLY A 112 -7.91 -6.62 -17.85
C GLY A 112 -7.56 -6.00 -16.49
N LEU A 113 -7.04 -6.83 -15.59
CA LEU A 113 -6.60 -6.47 -14.25
C LEU A 113 -5.13 -6.80 -14.07
N ILE A 114 -4.37 -5.86 -13.52
CA ILE A 114 -3.03 -6.08 -13.01
C ILE A 114 -3.02 -5.83 -11.50
N THR A 115 -2.46 -6.76 -10.73
CA THR A 115 -2.35 -6.65 -9.27
C THR A 115 -0.92 -6.50 -8.81
N ASP A 116 -0.71 -5.86 -7.65
CA ASP A 116 0.61 -5.72 -7.02
C ASP A 116 1.69 -5.06 -7.92
N ALA A 117 1.29 -4.10 -8.76
CA ALA A 117 2.26 -3.31 -9.53
C ALA A 117 3.17 -2.54 -8.56
N VAL A 118 4.48 -2.56 -8.83
CA VAL A 118 5.49 -1.80 -8.07
C VAL A 118 5.89 -0.51 -8.79
N ASP A 119 5.52 -0.37 -10.06
CA ASP A 119 5.61 0.86 -10.82
C ASP A 119 4.62 0.84 -11.99
N VAL A 120 4.23 2.01 -12.48
CA VAL A 120 3.41 2.17 -13.68
C VAL A 120 3.95 3.35 -14.49
N GLU A 121 4.23 3.08 -15.76
CA GLU A 121 4.79 4.02 -16.73
C GLU A 121 3.85 4.13 -17.94
N ALA A 122 3.95 5.23 -18.68
CA ALA A 122 3.29 5.37 -19.98
C ALA A 122 4.20 4.81 -21.09
N ASP A 123 3.63 3.97 -21.97
CA ASP A 123 4.20 3.60 -23.27
C ASP A 123 3.24 4.08 -24.36
N GLY A 124 3.48 5.31 -24.83
CA GLY A 124 2.49 6.06 -25.61
C GLY A 124 1.22 6.29 -24.79
N ASP A 125 0.07 5.90 -25.34
CA ASP A 125 -1.24 6.02 -24.66
C ASP A 125 -1.60 4.81 -23.78
N THR A 126 -0.69 3.84 -23.62
CA THR A 126 -0.97 2.60 -22.86
C THR A 126 -0.15 2.53 -21.57
N PRO A 127 -0.79 2.28 -20.41
CA PRO A 127 -0.07 1.99 -19.18
C PRO A 127 0.70 0.66 -19.26
N VAL A 128 1.98 0.70 -18.91
CA VAL A 128 2.84 -0.48 -18.72
C VAL A 128 3.23 -0.55 -17.25
N THR A 129 2.94 -1.69 -16.63
CA THR A 129 3.23 -1.91 -15.21
C THR A 129 4.49 -2.73 -15.05
N THR A 130 5.26 -2.46 -14.00
CA THR A 130 6.29 -3.38 -13.51
C THR A 130 5.76 -4.14 -12.30
N GLN A 131 5.93 -5.46 -12.27
CA GLN A 131 5.52 -6.32 -11.16
C GLN A 131 6.66 -7.24 -10.72
N SER A 132 6.71 -7.51 -9.43
CA SER A 132 7.58 -8.55 -8.86
C SER A 132 6.76 -9.83 -8.63
N VAL A 133 7.13 -10.93 -9.29
CA VAL A 133 6.37 -12.18 -9.29
C VAL A 133 7.23 -13.38 -8.85
N PHE A 134 6.58 -14.52 -8.58
CA PHE A 134 7.20 -15.72 -8.00
C PHE A 134 8.03 -15.42 -6.74
N ALA A 135 7.43 -14.62 -5.84
CA ALA A 135 8.11 -14.14 -4.65
C ALA A 135 9.48 -13.54 -5.00
N GLY A 136 9.50 -12.49 -5.83
CA GLY A 136 10.71 -11.67 -6.05
C GLY A 136 11.63 -12.15 -7.15
N ASN A 137 11.55 -13.42 -7.53
CA ASN A 137 12.51 -14.04 -8.44
C ASN A 137 12.46 -13.46 -9.87
N TYR A 138 11.32 -12.89 -10.26
CA TYR A 138 11.19 -12.26 -11.58
C TYR A 138 10.57 -10.88 -11.47
N THR A 139 11.09 -9.98 -12.30
CA THR A 139 10.46 -8.70 -12.61
C THR A 139 9.85 -8.80 -13.99
N VAL A 140 8.56 -8.52 -14.11
CA VAL A 140 7.83 -8.57 -15.38
C VAL A 140 7.29 -7.18 -15.72
N LYS A 141 7.34 -6.83 -17.00
CA LYS A 141 6.56 -5.72 -17.55
C LYS A 141 5.29 -6.29 -18.19
N ALA A 142 4.14 -5.71 -17.86
CA ALA A 142 2.83 -6.16 -18.33
C ALA A 142 1.96 -4.97 -18.76
N LYS A 143 1.05 -5.22 -19.70
CA LYS A 143 0.04 -4.25 -20.13
C LYS A 143 -1.31 -4.94 -20.31
N VAL A 144 -2.38 -4.22 -20.01
CA VAL A 144 -3.75 -4.68 -20.27
C VAL A 144 -4.04 -4.54 -21.77
N THR A 145 -4.62 -5.59 -22.37
CA THR A 145 -4.92 -5.65 -23.81
C THR A 145 -6.41 -5.64 -24.14
N LYS A 146 -7.30 -5.71 -23.12
CA LYS A 146 -8.75 -5.66 -23.28
C LYS A 146 -9.34 -4.66 -22.29
N GLY A 147 -10.15 -3.73 -22.80
CA GLY A 147 -10.92 -2.76 -22.00
C GLY A 147 -10.05 -1.72 -21.28
N THR A 148 -10.62 -1.07 -20.28
CA THR A 148 -9.94 -0.06 -19.46
C THR A 148 -8.97 -0.74 -18.49
N PRO A 149 -7.65 -0.41 -18.52
CA PRO A 149 -6.68 -0.94 -17.57
C PRO A 149 -7.09 -0.68 -16.11
N ILE A 150 -7.32 -1.75 -15.35
CA ILE A 150 -7.50 -1.66 -13.89
C ILE A 150 -6.21 -2.15 -13.25
N ILE A 151 -5.57 -1.29 -12.46
CA ILE A 151 -4.24 -1.56 -11.92
C ILE A 151 -4.26 -1.29 -10.43
N THR A 152 -3.94 -2.32 -9.63
CA THR A 152 -3.65 -2.10 -8.22
C THR A 152 -2.14 -1.92 -8.02
N VAL A 153 -1.75 -0.83 -7.35
CA VAL A 153 -0.33 -0.46 -7.15
C VAL A 153 0.01 -0.56 -5.67
N LYS A 154 1.16 -1.17 -5.35
CA LYS A 154 1.62 -1.30 -3.96
C LYS A 154 1.91 0.08 -3.36
N PRO A 155 1.66 0.27 -2.04
CA PRO A 155 2.16 1.44 -1.33
C PRO A 155 3.66 1.62 -1.49
N ASN A 156 4.10 2.89 -1.46
CA ASN A 156 5.47 3.35 -1.64
C ASN A 156 6.09 3.02 -3.02
N ALA A 157 5.26 2.79 -4.04
CA ALA A 157 5.71 2.61 -5.44
C ALA A 157 6.27 3.89 -6.07
N ALA A 158 5.78 5.06 -5.64
CA ALA A 158 6.28 6.36 -6.07
C ALA A 158 6.47 7.29 -4.86
N SER A 159 7.27 8.34 -5.05
CA SER A 159 7.25 9.48 -4.13
C SER A 159 6.11 10.41 -4.55
N PRO A 160 5.27 10.92 -3.63
CA PRO A 160 4.30 11.94 -3.96
C PRO A 160 5.01 13.20 -4.50
N GLU A 161 4.59 13.67 -5.66
CA GLU A 161 5.10 14.89 -6.29
C GLU A 161 3.97 15.91 -6.39
N GLU A 162 4.23 17.14 -5.95
CA GLU A 162 3.24 18.22 -6.07
C GLU A 162 3.03 18.59 -7.53
N ALA A 163 1.76 18.79 -7.88
CA ALA A 163 1.33 19.20 -9.21
C ALA A 163 0.02 19.97 -9.09
N ASP A 164 -0.19 20.95 -9.98
CA ASP A 164 -1.39 21.78 -9.98
C ASP A 164 -2.63 20.96 -10.39
N GLY A 165 -3.61 20.93 -9.49
CA GLY A 165 -4.94 20.36 -9.72
C GLY A 165 -6.03 21.36 -9.42
N ALA A 166 -7.13 21.31 -10.18
CA ALA A 166 -8.32 22.13 -9.91
C ALA A 166 -9.09 21.68 -8.66
N GLY A 167 -9.09 20.37 -8.35
CA GLY A 167 -9.84 19.82 -7.21
C GLY A 167 -11.35 20.05 -7.31
N THR A 168 -11.93 20.09 -8.51
CA THR A 168 -13.37 20.36 -8.68
C THR A 168 -14.17 19.18 -8.16
N VAL A 169 -14.98 19.41 -7.12
CA VAL A 169 -15.86 18.36 -6.57
C VAL A 169 -17.05 18.17 -7.49
N GLU A 170 -17.25 16.94 -7.95
CA GLU A 170 -18.43 16.50 -8.70
C GLU A 170 -19.14 15.42 -7.90
N GLU A 171 -20.38 15.69 -7.47
CA GLU A 171 -21.22 14.67 -6.85
C GLU A 171 -21.57 13.58 -7.88
N PHE A 172 -21.36 12.32 -7.50
CA PHE A 172 -21.66 11.17 -8.34
C PHE A 172 -22.64 10.23 -7.63
N ALA A 173 -23.91 10.30 -8.04
CA ALA A 173 -24.97 9.45 -7.55
C ALA A 173 -24.91 8.07 -8.21
N ALA A 174 -24.16 7.15 -7.58
CA ALA A 174 -24.10 5.75 -8.02
C ALA A 174 -25.38 4.98 -7.64
N THR A 175 -25.85 4.12 -8.53
CA THR A 175 -26.92 3.15 -8.21
C THR A 175 -26.31 1.85 -7.69
N VAL A 176 -26.65 1.44 -6.47
CA VAL A 176 -26.16 0.19 -5.87
C VAL A 176 -27.25 -0.87 -5.87
N SER A 177 -26.97 -2.01 -6.50
CA SER A 177 -27.91 -3.13 -6.62
C SER A 177 -28.14 -3.87 -5.29
N ASP A 178 -29.29 -4.52 -5.15
CA ASP A 178 -29.56 -5.40 -3.99
C ASP A 178 -28.56 -6.56 -3.90
N ALA A 179 -28.08 -7.05 -5.04
CA ALA A 179 -27.07 -8.10 -5.09
C ALA A 179 -25.73 -7.66 -4.47
N ALA A 180 -25.33 -6.40 -4.65
CA ALA A 180 -24.13 -5.82 -4.04
C ALA A 180 -24.26 -5.59 -2.53
N LYS A 181 -25.49 -5.49 -2.02
CA LYS A 181 -25.80 -5.29 -0.59
C LYS A 181 -25.92 -6.59 0.22
N ARG A 182 -25.71 -7.76 -0.40
CA ARG A 182 -25.87 -9.07 0.27
C ARG A 182 -24.86 -9.34 1.38
N ALA A 183 -23.66 -8.79 1.29
CA ALA A 183 -22.63 -8.95 2.33
C ALA A 183 -22.61 -7.73 3.25
N GLN A 184 -23.10 -7.91 4.48
CA GLN A 184 -23.27 -6.86 5.47
C GLN A 184 -22.21 -6.93 6.57
N ILE A 185 -21.71 -5.77 6.96
CA ILE A 185 -20.81 -5.60 8.10
C ILE A 185 -21.69 -5.49 9.36
N VAL A 186 -21.73 -6.55 10.15
CA VAL A 186 -22.49 -6.60 11.41
C VAL A 186 -21.73 -5.99 12.60
N ALA A 187 -20.40 -5.95 12.50
CA ALA A 187 -19.53 -5.34 13.51
C ALA A 187 -18.18 -4.95 12.88
N SER A 188 -17.59 -3.86 13.38
CA SER A 188 -16.21 -3.47 13.10
C SER A 188 -15.56 -3.08 14.43
N GLN A 189 -14.31 -3.49 14.63
CA GLN A 189 -13.54 -3.10 15.80
C GLN A 189 -12.24 -2.45 15.32
N PRO A 190 -11.96 -1.19 15.73
CA PRO A 190 -10.69 -0.58 15.42
C PRO A 190 -9.58 -1.40 16.08
N ARG A 191 -8.46 -1.58 15.36
CA ARG A 191 -7.25 -2.14 15.97
C ARG A 191 -6.77 -1.18 17.06
N LYS A 192 -6.25 -1.72 18.17
CA LYS A 192 -5.61 -0.90 19.21
C LYS A 192 -4.49 -0.07 18.57
N ALA A 193 -4.51 1.24 18.78
CA ALA A 193 -3.47 2.13 18.30
C ALA A 193 -2.14 1.74 18.98
N SER A 194 -1.12 1.44 18.17
CA SER A 194 0.23 1.15 18.65
C SER A 194 1.09 2.41 18.80
N GLY A 195 0.57 3.58 18.41
CA GLY A 195 1.35 4.82 18.26
C GLY A 195 2.30 4.81 17.04
N ARG A 196 2.42 3.67 16.36
CA ARG A 196 3.31 3.47 15.20
C ARG A 196 2.52 3.38 13.89
N PRO A 197 3.14 3.67 12.74
CA PRO A 197 2.50 3.50 11.43
C PRO A 197 1.96 2.09 11.20
N GLU A 198 0.96 1.98 10.32
CA GLU A 198 0.44 0.68 9.88
C GLU A 198 1.49 -0.03 9.00
N LEU A 199 1.75 -1.31 9.29
CA LEU A 199 2.85 -2.07 8.72
C LEU A 199 2.86 -2.17 7.18
N THR A 200 1.70 -2.28 6.52
CA THR A 200 1.59 -2.33 5.06
C THR A 200 1.76 -0.98 4.35
N GLU A 201 1.61 0.12 5.08
CA GLU A 201 1.72 1.49 4.56
C GLU A 201 3.02 2.18 4.98
N ALA A 202 3.70 1.66 6.01
CA ALA A 202 4.87 2.29 6.59
C ALA A 202 6.00 2.48 5.56
N ALA A 203 6.57 3.69 5.52
CA ALA A 203 7.74 3.98 4.69
C ALA A 203 9.00 3.30 5.22
N ILE A 204 9.06 3.03 6.53
CA ILE A 204 10.16 2.32 7.19
C ILE A 204 9.57 1.20 8.04
N VAL A 205 10.15 0.01 7.95
CA VAL A 205 9.81 -1.14 8.78
C VAL A 205 11.07 -1.65 9.47
N VAL A 206 11.05 -1.69 10.80
CA VAL A 206 12.09 -2.34 11.60
C VAL A 206 11.51 -3.66 12.10
N SER A 207 12.09 -4.77 11.66
CA SER A 207 11.53 -6.10 11.85
C SER A 207 12.44 -6.99 12.67
N GLY A 208 11.85 -7.71 13.64
CA GLY A 208 12.54 -8.64 14.52
C GLY A 208 12.25 -10.11 14.18
N GLY A 209 13.28 -10.95 14.26
CA GLY A 209 13.17 -12.39 14.03
C GLY A 209 13.47 -13.23 15.26
N ARG A 210 13.82 -14.51 15.04
CA ARG A 210 14.20 -15.44 16.11
C ARG A 210 15.43 -14.97 16.88
N GLY A 211 16.35 -14.27 16.21
CA GLY A 211 17.58 -13.76 16.82
C GLY A 211 17.36 -12.71 17.92
N THR A 212 16.15 -12.16 18.06
CA THR A 212 15.76 -11.29 19.19
C THR A 212 15.74 -12.04 20.52
N GLY A 213 15.59 -13.38 20.50
CA GLY A 213 15.43 -14.18 21.71
C GLY A 213 14.22 -13.77 22.56
N GLY A 214 13.22 -13.13 21.96
CA GLY A 214 12.04 -12.58 22.64
C GLY A 214 12.19 -11.15 23.13
N ASN A 215 13.41 -10.56 23.12
CA ASN A 215 13.60 -9.16 23.46
C ASN A 215 13.42 -8.27 22.21
N PHE A 216 12.24 -7.66 22.09
CA PHE A 216 11.94 -6.72 21.02
C PHE A 216 12.30 -5.26 21.34
N GLU A 217 12.74 -4.93 22.56
CA GLU A 217 13.05 -3.54 22.93
C GLU A 217 14.04 -2.85 21.98
N PRO A 218 15.14 -3.49 21.51
CA PRO A 218 16.04 -2.84 20.56
C PRO A 218 15.41 -2.60 19.18
N VAL A 219 14.51 -3.49 18.74
CA VAL A 219 13.76 -3.37 17.47
C VAL A 219 12.77 -2.21 17.58
N GLU A 220 12.06 -2.15 18.69
CA GLU A 220 11.08 -1.10 18.99
C GLU A 220 11.74 0.27 19.16
N GLY A 221 12.84 0.36 19.90
CA GLY A 221 13.57 1.61 20.11
C GLY A 221 14.09 2.21 18.81
N LEU A 222 14.64 1.38 17.90
CA LEU A 222 15.03 1.85 16.58
C LEU A 222 13.81 2.26 15.74
N ALA A 223 12.71 1.51 15.83
CA ALA A 223 11.49 1.86 15.12
C ALA A 223 10.97 3.24 15.55
N ASP A 224 10.91 3.50 16.86
CA ASP A 224 10.46 4.76 17.42
C ASP A 224 11.40 5.91 17.02
N ALA A 225 12.71 5.70 17.09
CA ALA A 225 13.70 6.69 16.65
C ALA A 225 13.59 7.00 15.15
N LEU A 226 13.13 6.06 14.31
CA LEU A 226 12.92 6.27 12.88
C LEU A 226 11.51 6.74 12.52
N GLY A 227 10.54 6.68 13.44
CA GLY A 227 9.11 6.84 13.11
C GLY A 227 8.57 5.70 12.25
N ALA A 228 9.11 4.49 12.44
CA ALA A 228 8.86 3.30 11.64
C ALA A 228 7.76 2.41 12.23
N ALA A 229 7.21 1.53 11.40
CA ALA A 229 6.42 0.41 11.90
C ALA A 229 7.34 -0.71 12.41
N VAL A 230 6.82 -1.51 13.35
CA VAL A 230 7.48 -2.75 13.80
C VAL A 230 6.94 -3.93 13.01
N GLY A 231 7.84 -4.79 12.55
CA GLY A 231 7.54 -6.08 11.94
C GLY A 231 8.06 -7.25 12.79
N ALA A 232 7.54 -8.43 12.53
CA ALA A 232 8.01 -9.68 13.12
C ALA A 232 8.07 -10.79 12.08
N SER A 233 9.03 -11.69 12.18
CA SER A 233 8.99 -12.95 11.42
C SER A 233 7.96 -13.91 12.02
N ARG A 234 7.49 -14.86 11.21
CA ARG A 234 6.61 -15.94 11.69
C ARG A 234 7.22 -16.69 12.88
N ALA A 235 8.54 -16.90 12.89
CA ALA A 235 9.19 -17.57 14.01
C ALA A 235 9.03 -16.82 15.34
N ALA A 236 9.02 -15.49 15.33
CA ALA A 236 8.76 -14.70 16.54
C ALA A 236 7.28 -14.76 16.96
N VAL A 237 6.36 -14.76 16.00
CA VAL A 237 4.91 -14.89 16.24
C VAL A 237 4.54 -16.26 16.79
N ASP A 238 5.03 -17.33 16.15
CA ASP A 238 4.82 -18.71 16.58
C ASP A 238 5.42 -18.98 17.98
N SER A 239 6.44 -18.20 18.38
CA SER A 239 7.03 -18.24 19.75
C SER A 239 6.27 -17.40 20.77
N GLY A 240 5.18 -16.72 20.37
CA GLY A 240 4.37 -15.88 21.24
C GLY A 240 4.97 -14.51 21.59
N TRP A 241 6.05 -14.09 20.93
CA TRP A 241 6.75 -12.83 21.27
C TRP A 241 6.07 -11.61 20.66
N MET A 242 5.41 -11.77 19.51
CA MET A 242 4.68 -10.71 18.82
C MET A 242 3.34 -11.22 18.29
N PRO A 243 2.28 -10.37 18.24
CA PRO A 243 1.01 -10.74 17.64
C PRO A 243 1.11 -10.98 16.13
N HIS A 244 0.22 -11.81 15.58
CA HIS A 244 0.14 -12.09 14.13
C HIS A 244 -0.01 -10.82 13.27
N SER A 245 -0.56 -9.73 13.80
CA SER A 245 -0.69 -8.45 13.09
C SER A 245 0.65 -7.80 12.69
N PHE A 246 1.75 -8.22 13.32
CA PHE A 246 3.11 -7.78 13.03
C PHE A 246 3.84 -8.72 12.05
N GLN A 247 3.24 -9.88 11.73
CA GLN A 247 3.88 -10.89 10.89
C GLN A 247 4.12 -10.35 9.48
N VAL A 248 5.37 -10.37 9.04
CA VAL A 248 5.77 -10.13 7.65
C VAL A 248 6.09 -11.46 6.98
N GLY A 249 5.60 -11.64 5.75
CA GLY A 249 5.85 -12.85 4.95
C GLY A 249 4.62 -13.30 4.17
N GLN A 250 4.78 -14.40 3.42
CA GLN A 250 3.76 -14.99 2.53
C GLN A 250 2.42 -15.26 3.21
N THR A 251 2.43 -15.69 4.48
CA THR A 251 1.22 -15.96 5.28
C THR A 251 0.87 -14.81 6.23
N GLY A 252 1.65 -13.74 6.23
CA GLY A 252 1.42 -12.53 7.01
C GLY A 252 1.08 -11.36 6.10
N LYS A 253 1.62 -10.20 6.45
CA LYS A 253 1.55 -9.00 5.63
C LYS A 253 2.69 -8.97 4.62
N THR A 254 2.35 -8.57 3.40
CA THR A 254 3.33 -8.14 2.40
C THR A 254 3.50 -6.63 2.53
N VAL A 255 4.74 -6.19 2.67
CA VAL A 255 5.13 -4.79 2.83
C VAL A 255 6.08 -4.40 1.70
N SER A 256 6.13 -3.11 1.37
CA SER A 256 7.06 -2.56 0.37
C SER A 256 7.60 -1.21 0.83
N PRO A 257 8.21 -1.11 2.03
CA PRO A 257 8.72 0.15 2.54
C PRO A 257 9.88 0.68 1.68
N GLN A 258 10.19 1.96 1.88
CA GLN A 258 11.44 2.55 1.39
C GLN A 258 12.65 1.94 2.10
N LEU A 259 12.52 1.63 3.40
CA LEU A 259 13.57 0.97 4.18
C LEU A 259 12.99 -0.20 4.99
N TYR A 260 13.57 -1.38 4.82
CA TYR A 260 13.32 -2.54 5.68
C TYR A 260 14.59 -2.91 6.43
N VAL A 261 14.52 -2.94 7.77
CA VAL A 261 15.63 -3.36 8.63
C VAL A 261 15.30 -4.73 9.23
N ALA A 262 15.97 -5.78 8.78
CA ALA A 262 15.78 -7.17 9.19
C ALA A 262 16.75 -7.56 10.32
N ASN A 263 16.26 -7.74 11.54
CA ASN A 263 17.09 -7.97 12.72
C ASN A 263 16.90 -9.37 13.28
N GLY A 264 17.95 -10.20 13.22
CA GLY A 264 17.89 -11.59 13.68
C GLY A 264 16.91 -12.46 12.88
N ILE A 265 16.74 -12.14 11.59
CA ILE A 265 15.88 -12.87 10.64
C ILE A 265 16.79 -13.64 9.67
N SER A 266 16.58 -14.95 9.54
CA SER A 266 17.39 -15.79 8.65
C SER A 266 17.13 -15.56 7.16
N GLY A 267 15.96 -15.01 6.81
CA GLY A 267 15.57 -14.79 5.42
C GLY A 267 15.08 -16.05 4.73
N ALA A 268 14.23 -16.84 5.38
CA ALA A 268 13.50 -17.91 4.68
C ALA A 268 12.67 -17.32 3.52
N ILE A 269 12.48 -18.10 2.44
CA ILE A 269 11.76 -17.67 1.23
C ILE A 269 10.37 -17.10 1.58
N GLN A 270 9.68 -17.71 2.54
CA GLN A 270 8.35 -17.27 2.99
C GLN A 270 8.40 -15.89 3.65
N HIS A 271 9.49 -15.53 4.34
CA HIS A 271 9.67 -14.18 4.89
C HIS A 271 9.99 -13.18 3.77
N ARG A 272 10.96 -13.52 2.89
CA ARG A 272 11.36 -12.67 1.76
C ARG A 272 10.18 -12.34 0.84
N ALA A 273 9.30 -13.31 0.59
CA ALA A 273 8.05 -13.15 -0.16
C ALA A 273 7.23 -11.92 0.27
N GLY A 274 7.25 -11.59 1.57
CA GLY A 274 6.52 -10.48 2.13
C GLY A 274 7.28 -9.15 2.23
N MET A 275 8.57 -9.07 1.88
CA MET A 275 9.34 -7.83 2.08
C MET A 275 10.39 -7.52 1.02
N GLN A 276 10.71 -8.43 0.11
CA GLN A 276 11.78 -8.20 -0.86
C GLN A 276 11.49 -7.12 -1.90
N THR A 277 10.24 -6.66 -2.01
CA THR A 277 9.89 -5.49 -2.82
C THR A 277 10.11 -4.17 -2.06
N SER A 278 10.84 -4.20 -0.94
CA SER A 278 11.33 -2.99 -0.26
C SER A 278 12.42 -2.34 -1.11
N LYS A 279 12.48 -1.01 -1.10
CA LYS A 279 13.45 -0.27 -1.92
C LYS A 279 14.88 -0.38 -1.42
N THR A 280 15.06 -0.41 -0.10
CA THR A 280 16.35 -0.65 0.55
C THR A 280 16.15 -1.63 1.70
N ILE A 281 16.99 -2.65 1.75
CA ILE A 281 16.98 -3.71 2.75
C ILE A 281 18.31 -3.71 3.49
N VAL A 282 18.22 -3.57 4.81
CA VAL A 282 19.36 -3.66 5.73
C VAL A 282 19.17 -4.90 6.60
N ALA A 283 20.21 -5.71 6.81
CA ALA A 283 20.14 -6.84 7.74
C ALA A 283 21.19 -6.77 8.84
N VAL A 284 20.79 -7.16 10.05
CA VAL A 284 21.68 -7.42 11.19
C VAL A 284 21.49 -8.87 11.63
N ASN A 285 22.52 -9.69 11.48
CA ASN A 285 22.48 -11.09 11.88
C ASN A 285 23.85 -11.55 12.41
N LYS A 286 23.88 -12.45 13.39
CA LYS A 286 25.13 -13.03 13.91
C LYS A 286 25.72 -14.08 12.98
N ASP A 287 24.86 -14.76 12.24
CA ASP A 287 25.22 -15.81 11.30
C ASP A 287 25.54 -15.19 9.93
N GLU A 288 26.82 -15.21 9.54
CA GLU A 288 27.30 -14.65 8.27
C GLU A 288 26.80 -15.43 7.04
N GLU A 289 26.39 -16.68 7.23
CA GLU A 289 25.81 -17.54 6.18
C GLU A 289 24.28 -17.40 6.12
N ALA A 290 23.69 -16.50 6.90
CA ALA A 290 22.24 -16.31 6.92
C ALA A 290 21.72 -15.96 5.52
N PRO A 291 20.75 -16.72 4.98
CA PRO A 291 20.26 -16.52 3.62
C PRO A 291 19.73 -15.09 3.33
N ILE A 292 19.31 -14.34 4.34
CA ILE A 292 18.88 -12.93 4.18
C ILE A 292 19.95 -12.06 3.49
N PHE A 293 21.24 -12.35 3.68
CA PHE A 293 22.33 -11.57 3.10
C PHE A 293 22.43 -11.65 1.58
N GLU A 294 21.78 -12.65 0.95
CA GLU A 294 21.70 -12.76 -0.51
C GLU A 294 20.81 -11.68 -1.15
N LEU A 295 19.95 -11.03 -0.35
CA LEU A 295 18.94 -10.09 -0.83
C LEU A 295 19.22 -8.63 -0.40
N VAL A 296 20.03 -8.40 0.63
CA VAL A 296 20.14 -7.08 1.26
C VAL A 296 21.08 -6.14 0.50
N ASP A 297 20.78 -4.85 0.57
CA ASP A 297 21.68 -3.79 0.08
C ASP A 297 22.82 -3.53 1.07
N PHE A 298 22.54 -3.66 2.38
CA PHE A 298 23.52 -3.49 3.45
C PHE A 298 23.39 -4.58 4.51
N GLY A 299 24.51 -5.20 4.89
CA GLY A 299 24.56 -6.25 5.91
C GLY A 299 25.54 -5.95 7.02
N VAL A 300 25.14 -6.21 8.27
CA VAL A 300 26.01 -6.19 9.45
C VAL A 300 26.01 -7.58 10.07
N VAL A 301 27.18 -8.23 10.04
CA VAL A 301 27.40 -9.46 10.80
C VAL A 301 27.72 -9.09 12.24
N GLY A 302 26.78 -9.32 13.17
CA GLY A 302 26.95 -8.89 14.54
C GLY A 302 25.74 -9.14 15.44
N ASP A 303 25.92 -8.84 16.74
CA ASP A 303 24.86 -8.95 17.72
C ASP A 303 23.86 -7.79 17.61
N LEU A 304 22.62 -8.10 17.25
CA LEU A 304 21.56 -7.09 17.16
C LEU A 304 21.36 -6.31 18.47
N HIS A 305 21.61 -6.92 19.63
CA HIS A 305 21.44 -6.25 20.92
C HIS A 305 22.52 -5.20 21.20
N LYS A 306 23.62 -5.20 20.41
CA LYS A 306 24.66 -4.17 20.46
C LYS A 306 24.52 -3.20 19.29
N VAL A 307 24.23 -3.73 18.10
CA VAL A 307 24.13 -2.95 16.87
C VAL A 307 22.92 -2.02 16.88
N LEU A 308 21.73 -2.51 17.27
CA LEU A 308 20.51 -1.71 17.24
C LEU A 308 20.54 -0.51 18.20
N PRO A 309 20.98 -0.64 19.47
CA PRO A 309 21.11 0.52 20.35
C PRO A 309 22.10 1.57 19.83
N ALA A 310 23.27 1.14 19.34
CA ALA A 310 24.27 2.06 18.78
C ALA A 310 23.74 2.78 17.53
N LEU A 311 23.02 2.07 16.66
CA LEU A 311 22.37 2.67 15.49
C LEU A 311 21.27 3.66 15.91
N THR A 312 20.49 3.33 16.94
CA THR A 312 19.42 4.19 17.46
C THR A 312 19.98 5.51 18.00
N GLU A 313 21.09 5.44 18.75
CA GLU A 313 21.80 6.63 19.26
C GLU A 313 22.27 7.51 18.10
N GLU A 314 22.92 6.92 17.09
CA GLU A 314 23.43 7.66 15.93
C GLU A 314 22.29 8.28 15.09
N VAL A 315 21.19 7.56 14.88
CA VAL A 315 19.99 8.10 14.20
C VAL A 315 19.43 9.29 14.96
N THR A 316 19.30 9.18 16.28
CA THR A 316 18.79 10.25 17.14
C THR A 316 19.73 11.47 17.09
N ARG A 317 21.05 11.23 17.14
CA ARG A 317 22.07 12.27 17.05
C ARG A 317 22.04 13.03 15.72
N ARG A 318 21.70 12.39 14.61
CA ARG A 318 21.61 13.03 13.28
C ARG A 318 20.27 13.72 13.01
N LYS A 319 19.22 13.35 13.75
CA LYS A 319 17.90 13.98 13.64
C LYS A 319 17.82 15.32 14.36
N ASN A 320 18.62 15.48 15.41
CA ASN A 320 18.77 16.72 16.18
C ASN A 320 19.94 17.56 15.66
#